data_AF-A0A6J6CS61-F1
#
_entry.id   AF-A0A6J6CS61-F1
#
_cell.length_a   1.000
_cell.length_b   1.000
_cell.length_c   1.000
_cell.angle_alpha   90.00
_cell.angle_beta   90.00
_cell.angle_gamma   90.00
#
_symmetry.space_group_name_H-M   'P 1'
#
loop_
_entity.id
_entity.type
_entity.pdbx_description
1 polymer ?
#
loop_
_entity_poly.entity_id
_entity_poly.type
_entity_poly.pdbx_seq_one_letter_code
_entity_poly.pdbx_strand_id
1 'polypeptide(L)' 'MVAVEVLRRSSGDGVLWCDGRRSWQLPTGARVEVTKSATPVKLARLRTSTFTDRLVKKFSLPVAGWRGPDESSK' A
#
# COMPACT_ATOMS: atom_id res chain seq x y z
N MET A 1 -5.93 -14.15 1.53
CA MET A 1 -6.22 -14.28 0.09
C MET A 1 -7.31 -13.28 -0.23
N VAL A 2 -7.19 -12.55 -1.33
CA VAL A 2 -8.24 -11.66 -1.84
C VAL A 2 -8.58 -12.12 -3.25
N ALA A 3 -9.85 -12.19 -3.59
CA ALA A 3 -10.29 -12.51 -4.94
C ALA A 3 -11.16 -11.37 -5.48
N VAL A 4 -10.99 -11.08 -6.77
CA VAL A 4 -11.76 -10.06 -7.50
C VAL A 4 -12.23 -10.66 -8.81
N GLU A 5 -13.47 -10.39 -9.19
CA GLU A 5 -14.06 -10.86 -10.43
C GLU A 5 -14.59 -9.68 -11.25
N VAL A 6 -14.28 -9.67 -12.54
CA VAL A 6 -14.93 -8.76 -13.48
C VAL A 6 -16.27 -9.35 -13.83
N LEU A 7 -17.35 -8.77 -13.32
CA LEU A 7 -18.69 -9.31 -13.56
C LEU A 7 -19.04 -9.28 -15.05
N ARG A 8 -19.76 -10.30 -15.53
CA ARG A 8 -20.23 -10.36 -16.94
C ARG A 8 -21.13 -9.19 -17.35
N ARG A 9 -21.77 -8.54 -16.37
CA ARG A 9 -22.63 -7.36 -16.58
C ARG A 9 -21.87 -6.04 -16.57
N SER A 10 -20.56 -6.06 -16.38
CA SER A 10 -19.74 -4.85 -16.44
C SER A 10 -19.78 -4.26 -17.85
N SER A 11 -19.74 -2.93 -17.95
CA SER A 11 -19.81 -2.20 -19.22
C SER A 11 -18.54 -2.30 -20.08
N GLY A 12 -17.50 -2.99 -19.59
CA GLY A 12 -16.25 -3.21 -20.31
C GLY A 12 -15.28 -4.10 -19.55
N ASP A 13 -14.14 -4.37 -20.19
CA ASP A 13 -13.04 -5.13 -19.63
C ASP A 13 -12.28 -4.32 -18.56
N GLY A 14 -11.63 -5.03 -17.64
CA GLY A 14 -10.75 -4.46 -16.63
C GLY A 14 -9.28 -4.54 -17.02
N VAL A 15 -8.42 -3.84 -16.27
CA VAL A 15 -6.96 -3.99 -16.38
C VAL A 15 -6.36 -4.17 -15.00
N LEU A 16 -5.59 -5.25 -14.82
CA LEU A 16 -4.77 -5.46 -13.64
C LEU A 16 -3.42 -4.78 -13.83
N TRP A 17 -2.99 -3.98 -12.86
CA TRP A 17 -1.63 -3.42 -12.80
C TRP A 17 -0.89 -3.94 -11.58
N CYS A 18 0.30 -4.48 -11.78
CA CYS A 18 1.25 -4.81 -10.71
C CYS A 18 2.33 -3.74 -10.64
N ASP A 19 2.39 -3.03 -9.51
CA ASP A 19 3.38 -1.99 -9.20
C ASP A 19 3.47 -0.87 -10.25
N GLY A 20 2.39 -0.61 -10.98
CA GLY A 20 2.32 0.45 -12.01
C GLY A 20 3.14 0.19 -13.28
N ARG A 21 3.71 -1.01 -13.47
CA ARG A 21 4.52 -1.34 -14.67
C ARG A 21 3.98 -2.51 -15.46
N ARG A 22 3.66 -3.62 -14.81
CA ARG A 22 3.20 -4.84 -15.49
C ARG A 22 1.67 -4.82 -15.53
N SER A 23 1.09 -5.03 -16.71
CA SER A 23 -0.37 -5.01 -16.87
C SER A 23 -0.89 -6.25 -17.59
N TRP A 24 -2.14 -6.58 -17.28
CA TRP A 24 -2.90 -7.66 -17.91
C TRP A 24 -4.32 -7.20 -18.20
N GLN A 25 -4.81 -7.50 -19.40
CA GLN A 25 -6.22 -7.32 -19.75
C GLN A 25 -7.05 -8.36 -19.00
N LEU A 26 -8.17 -7.92 -18.41
CA LEU A 26 -9.11 -8.75 -17.68
C LEU A 26 -10.46 -8.70 -18.41
N PRO A 27 -10.76 -9.64 -19.31
CA PRO A 27 -12.05 -9.68 -19.96
C PRO A 27 -13.17 -9.86 -18.94
N THR A 28 -14.39 -9.47 -19.30
CA THR A 28 -15.57 -9.80 -18.47
C THR A 28 -15.66 -11.30 -18.16
N GLY A 29 -15.98 -11.64 -16.91
CA GLY A 29 -15.92 -12.99 -16.35
C GLY A 29 -14.54 -13.43 -15.86
N ALA A 30 -13.49 -12.62 -16.04
CA ALA A 30 -12.16 -12.92 -15.49
C ALA A 30 -12.17 -12.86 -13.96
N ARG A 31 -11.42 -13.78 -13.34
CA ARG A 31 -11.23 -13.87 -11.90
C ARG A 31 -9.74 -13.76 -11.57
N VAL A 32 -9.42 -12.89 -10.62
CA VAL A 32 -8.06 -12.68 -10.12
C VAL A 32 -8.03 -13.08 -8.66
N GLU A 33 -7.07 -13.93 -8.31
CA GLU A 33 -6.82 -14.33 -6.93
C GLU A 33 -5.43 -13.88 -6.50
N VAL A 34 -5.39 -13.13 -5.40
CA VAL A 34 -4.18 -12.54 -4.85
C VAL A 34 -3.86 -13.22 -3.52
N THR A 35 -2.65 -13.77 -3.47
CA THR A 35 -2.09 -14.43 -2.29
C THR A 35 -0.70 -13.86 -1.99
N LYS A 36 -0.23 -14.08 -0.76
CA LYS A 36 1.14 -13.73 -0.38
C LYS A 36 2.09 -14.69 -1.10
N SER A 37 3.04 -14.16 -1.87
CA SER A 37 4.11 -14.96 -2.47
C SER A 37 5.01 -15.59 -1.40
N ALA A 38 5.49 -16.82 -1.65
CA ALA A 38 6.50 -17.47 -0.83
C ALA A 38 7.86 -16.77 -0.91
N THR A 39 8.12 -16.05 -2.00
CA THR A 39 9.38 -15.32 -2.22
C THR A 39 9.21 -13.85 -1.83
N PRO A 40 9.82 -13.39 -0.71
CA PRO A 40 9.75 -12.00 -0.30
C PRO A 40 10.71 -11.12 -1.11
N VAL A 41 10.38 -9.83 -1.20
CA VAL A 41 11.30 -8.81 -1.74
C VAL A 41 12.40 -8.52 -0.73
N LYS A 42 13.66 -8.56 -1.18
CA LYS A 42 14.82 -8.15 -0.36
C LYS A 42 14.98 -6.62 -0.43
N LEU A 43 14.91 -5.96 0.71
CA LEU A 43 15.08 -4.50 0.82
C LEU A 43 16.34 -4.18 1.62
N ALA A 44 17.32 -3.56 0.97
CA ALA A 44 18.51 -3.06 1.67
C ALA A 44 18.14 -1.89 2.58
N ARG A 45 18.62 -1.90 3.83
CA ARG A 45 18.38 -0.82 4.80
C ARG A 45 19.69 -0.09 5.09
N LEU A 46 19.77 1.16 4.66
CA LEU A 46 20.97 2.01 4.81
C LEU A 46 20.88 3.00 5.99
N ARG A 47 19.67 3.26 6.50
CA ARG A 47 19.41 4.22 7.59
C ARG A 47 18.48 3.60 8.62
N THR A 48 18.71 3.95 9.89
CA THR A 48 18.00 3.38 11.05
C THR A 48 16.83 4.24 11.52
N SER A 49 16.12 4.91 10.61
CA SER A 49 14.88 5.64 10.98
C SER A 49 13.69 4.69 11.09
N THR A 50 12.72 5.03 11.94
CA THR A 50 11.46 4.29 12.03
C THR A 50 10.62 4.53 10.77
N PHE A 51 9.64 3.66 10.51
CA PHE A 51 8.68 3.92 9.43
C PHE A 51 7.88 5.19 9.68
N THR A 52 7.49 5.44 10.94
CA THR A 52 6.72 6.61 11.35
C THR A 52 7.46 7.91 11.04
N ASP A 53 8.76 7.99 11.35
CA ASP A 53 9.56 9.19 11.02
C ASP A 53 9.60 9.45 9.51
N ARG A 54 9.73 8.38 8.71
CA ARG A 54 9.72 8.49 7.24
C ARG A 54 8.35 8.91 6.73
N LEU A 55 7.27 8.42 7.33
CA LEU A 55 5.90 8.76 6.96
C LEU A 55 5.62 10.25 7.22
N VAL A 56 5.92 10.72 8.44
CA VAL A 56 5.79 12.13 8.84
C VAL A 56 6.60 13.02 7.90
N LYS A 57 7.86 12.68 7.66
CA LYS A 57 8.73 13.47 6.77
C LYS A 57 8.25 13.46 5.32
N LYS A 58 7.83 12.30 4.79
CA LYS A 58 7.43 12.17 3.36
C LYS A 58 6.17 12.97 3.05
N PHE A 59 5.23 13.04 3.99
CA PHE A 59 3.94 13.70 3.79
C PHE A 59 3.80 15.01 4.57
N SER A 60 4.88 15.47 5.22
CA SER A 60 4.88 16.67 6.07
C SER A 60 3.73 16.68 7.08
N LEU A 61 3.54 15.55 7.76
CA LEU A 61 2.40 15.38 8.67
C LEU A 61 2.53 16.33 9.89
N PRO A 62 1.44 16.96 10.35
CA PRO A 62 1.46 17.80 11.53
C PRO A 62 1.67 16.94 12.78
N VAL A 63 2.69 17.28 13.57
CA VAL A 63 3.04 16.55 14.81
C VAL A 63 3.16 17.46 16.03
N ALA A 64 2.90 18.76 15.89
CA ALA A 64 2.94 19.67 17.04
C ALA A 64 1.87 19.30 18.08
N GLY A 65 2.22 19.40 19.37
CA GLY A 65 1.29 19.17 20.49
C GLY A 65 1.00 17.69 20.82
N TRP A 66 1.60 16.74 20.12
CA TRP A 66 1.20 15.33 20.21
C TRP A 66 1.51 14.62 21.55
N ARG A 67 2.47 15.12 22.33
CA ARG A 67 2.81 14.57 23.66
C ARG A 67 2.17 15.34 24.83
N GLY A 68 1.39 16.39 24.57
CA GLY A 68 0.90 17.28 25.63
C GLY A 68 2.04 18.07 26.32
N PRO A 69 1.72 18.93 27.29
CA PRO A 69 2.72 19.62 28.11
C PRO A 69 3.49 18.63 29.00
N ASP A 70 4.80 18.81 29.15
CA ASP A 70 5.60 18.07 30.13
C ASP A 70 5.13 18.42 31.56
N GLU A 71 4.86 17.40 32.37
CA GLU A 71 4.46 17.50 33.80
C GLU A 71 5.46 18.28 34.67
N SER A 72 6.65 18.61 34.16
CA SER A 72 7.68 19.40 34.85
C SER A 72 7.46 20.91 34.78
N SER A 73 6.41 21.40 34.12
CA SER A 73 6.03 22.81 34.13
C SER A 73 4.93 23.07 35.16
N LYS A 74 5.25 22.91 36.44
CA LYS A 74 4.44 23.41 37.57
C LYS A 74 5.33 23.93 38.68
#